data_AF-A0A7S3JJ33-F1
#
_entry.id   AF-A0A7S3JJ33-F1
#
_cell.length_a   1.000
_cell.length_b   1.000
_cell.length_c   1.000
_cell.angle_alpha   90.00
_cell.angle_beta   90.00
_cell.angle_gamma   90.00
#
_symmetry.space_group_name_H-M   'P 1'
#
loop_
_entity.id
_entity.type
_entity.pdbx_description
1 polymer ?
#
loop_
_entity_poly.entity_id
_entity_poly.type
_entity_poly.pdbx_seq_one_letter_code
_entity_poly.pdbx_strand_id
1 'polypeptide(L)'
;ESISSVSSSEKKFIGFLVKYVCTSKPKDLFTNLDKISKHMLDKMDPKCDENLYRKQYGNLKECVLAGAGIMSVFKLDGTSFRMRKRPVMDECHEAGIIPDDAWEEYLKAYDIFMTNYLSILKRTENNQCAKCDKRYHVTVTDCPKGDSHEPMYDFDKDEDVLNCRIE
;
A
#
# COMPACT_ATOMS: atom_id res chain seq x y z
N GLU A 1 6.46 -11.78 14.48
CA GLU A 1 6.58 -11.10 15.80
C GLU A 1 5.17 -10.66 16.21
N SER A 2 4.86 -10.58 17.51
CA SER A 2 3.52 -10.14 17.94
C SER A 2 3.36 -8.64 17.67
N ILE A 3 2.36 -8.25 16.90
CA ILE A 3 2.03 -6.85 16.62
C ILE A 3 1.69 -6.15 17.95
N SER A 4 2.46 -5.12 18.30
CA SER A 4 2.29 -4.36 19.54
C SER A 4 1.08 -3.43 19.45
N SER A 5 0.34 -3.28 20.56
CA SER A 5 -0.83 -2.41 20.63
C SER A 5 -0.45 -0.95 20.42
N VAL A 6 -1.07 -0.31 19.42
CA VAL A 6 -0.79 1.08 19.02
C VAL A 6 -1.64 2.07 19.82
N SER A 7 -1.06 3.22 20.19
CA SER A 7 -1.80 4.28 20.92
C SER A 7 -2.91 4.90 20.06
N SER A 8 -3.95 5.47 20.68
CA SER A 8 -5.03 6.15 19.94
C SER A 8 -4.54 7.29 19.05
N SER A 9 -3.60 8.09 19.54
CA SER A 9 -2.98 9.20 18.78
C SER A 9 -2.14 8.69 17.61
N GLU A 10 -1.35 7.63 17.81
CA GLU A 10 -0.56 7.01 16.73
C GLU A 10 -1.47 6.34 15.69
N LYS A 11 -2.54 5.65 16.11
CA LYS A 11 -3.55 5.07 15.21
C LYS A 11 -4.22 6.14 14.35
N LYS A 12 -4.58 7.28 14.93
CA LYS A 12 -5.13 8.43 14.19
C LYS A 12 -4.10 8.99 13.18
N PHE A 13 -2.84 9.10 13.60
CA PHE A 13 -1.74 9.56 12.75
C PHE A 13 -1.46 8.59 11.58
N ILE A 14 -1.49 7.28 11.81
CA ILE A 14 -1.41 6.24 10.78
C ILE A 14 -2.57 6.38 9.78
N GLY A 15 -3.80 6.58 10.27
CA GLY A 15 -4.96 6.83 9.41
C GLY A 15 -4.77 8.03 8.50
N PHE A 16 -4.24 9.14 9.02
CA PHE A 16 -3.85 10.31 8.22
C PHE A 16 -2.79 9.95 7.16
N LEU A 17 -1.70 9.26 7.55
CA LEU A 17 -0.62 8.90 6.62
C LEU A 17 -1.10 8.00 5.48
N VAL A 18 -1.95 7.00 5.80
CA VAL A 18 -2.55 6.09 4.82
C VAL A 18 -3.39 6.89 3.82
N LYS A 19 -4.35 7.68 4.31
CA LYS A 19 -5.22 8.52 3.47
C LYS A 19 -4.43 9.53 2.63
N TYR A 20 -3.38 10.14 3.18
CA TYR A 20 -2.54 11.08 2.45
C TYR A 20 -1.82 10.40 1.27
N VAL A 21 -1.24 9.21 1.49
CA VAL A 21 -0.57 8.45 0.40
C VAL A 21 -1.57 8.03 -0.66
N CYS A 22 -2.73 7.48 -0.26
CA CYS A 22 -3.81 7.08 -1.17
C CYS A 22 -4.33 8.24 -2.03
N THR A 23 -4.64 9.38 -1.41
CA THR A 23 -5.26 10.52 -2.12
C THR A 23 -4.26 11.34 -2.93
N SER A 24 -3.00 11.47 -2.49
CA SER A 24 -2.00 12.27 -3.21
C SER A 24 -1.43 11.57 -4.44
N LYS A 25 -1.25 10.24 -4.39
CA LYS A 25 -0.71 9.42 -5.50
C LYS A 25 -1.28 7.98 -5.49
N PRO A 26 -2.57 7.78 -5.83
CA PRO A 26 -3.19 6.44 -5.79
C PRO A 26 -2.52 5.43 -6.73
N LYS A 27 -1.88 5.89 -7.81
CA LYS A 27 -1.18 5.04 -8.79
C LYS A 27 0.16 4.47 -8.32
N ASP A 28 0.69 4.98 -7.21
CA ASP A 28 2.06 4.71 -6.76
C ASP A 28 2.13 4.07 -5.36
N LEU A 29 1.18 4.38 -4.46
CA LEU A 29 1.18 3.97 -3.04
C LEU A 29 2.47 4.31 -2.27
N PHE A 30 3.18 5.35 -2.73
CA PHE A 30 4.31 5.96 -2.03
C PHE A 30 4.34 7.49 -2.22
N THR A 31 5.03 8.16 -1.31
CA THR A 31 5.29 9.59 -1.37
C THR A 31 6.69 9.90 -0.80
N ASN A 32 6.99 11.18 -0.52
CA ASN A 32 8.18 11.58 0.23
C ASN A 32 7.73 12.28 1.52
N LEU A 33 8.42 12.02 2.63
CA LEU A 33 8.20 12.68 3.93
C LEU A 33 8.18 14.22 3.81
N ASP A 34 8.99 14.83 2.95
CA ASP A 34 8.99 16.28 2.72
C ASP A 34 7.63 16.80 2.24
N LYS A 35 6.92 16.02 1.41
CA LYS A 35 5.58 16.37 0.90
C LYS A 35 4.51 16.24 1.98
N ILE A 36 4.60 15.20 2.81
CA ILE A 36 3.73 15.02 3.98
C ILE A 36 3.98 16.19 4.96
N SER A 37 5.22 16.43 5.33
CA SER A 37 5.64 17.49 6.25
C SER A 37 5.14 18.87 5.78
N LYS A 38 5.36 19.19 4.50
CA LYS A 38 4.83 20.42 3.89
C LYS A 38 3.30 20.48 3.92
N HIS A 39 2.59 19.40 3.59
CA HIS A 39 1.13 19.37 3.69
C HIS A 39 0.63 19.60 5.12
N MET A 40 1.26 18.95 6.11
CA MET A 40 0.93 19.13 7.52
C MET A 40 1.15 20.57 8.03
N LEU A 41 2.14 21.28 7.50
CA LEU A 41 2.44 22.66 7.87
C LEU A 41 1.59 23.69 7.10
N ASP A 42 1.34 23.45 5.81
CA ASP A 42 0.67 24.40 4.91
C ASP A 42 -0.86 24.23 4.86
N LYS A 43 -1.40 23.07 5.25
CA LYS A 43 -2.82 22.68 5.00
C LYS A 43 -3.59 22.15 6.21
N MET A 44 -2.93 21.81 7.31
CA MET A 44 -3.58 21.28 8.51
C MET A 44 -3.49 22.27 9.66
N ASP A 45 -4.45 22.24 10.59
CA ASP A 45 -4.40 23.08 11.79
C ASP A 45 -3.13 22.77 12.61
N PRO A 46 -2.33 23.77 13.04
CA PRO A 46 -1.16 23.53 13.89
C PRO A 46 -1.45 22.81 15.23
N LYS A 47 -2.71 22.74 15.66
CA LYS A 47 -3.22 22.09 16.87
C LYS A 47 -4.04 20.81 16.61
N CYS A 48 -4.20 20.35 15.36
CA CYS A 48 -4.80 19.03 15.14
C CYS A 48 -3.91 17.92 15.73
N ASP A 49 -4.53 16.82 16.18
CA ASP A 49 -3.87 15.72 16.87
C ASP A 49 -2.68 15.15 16.07
N GLU A 50 -2.78 15.12 14.75
CA GLU A 50 -1.76 14.63 13.83
C GLU A 50 -0.50 15.53 13.87
N ASN A 51 -0.70 16.86 13.86
CA ASN A 51 0.40 17.82 14.01
C ASN A 51 0.97 17.81 15.44
N LEU A 52 0.14 17.60 16.46
CA LEU A 52 0.58 17.51 17.85
C LEU A 52 1.39 16.23 18.09
N TYR A 53 0.94 15.08 17.58
CA TYR A 53 1.66 13.81 17.64
C TYR A 53 3.03 13.93 16.96
N ARG A 54 3.09 14.43 15.73
CA ARG A 54 4.35 14.68 15.01
C ARG A 54 5.31 15.59 15.78
N LYS A 55 4.81 16.62 16.47
CA LYS A 55 5.63 17.58 17.24
C LYS A 55 6.34 16.94 18.45
N GLN A 56 5.82 15.85 19.02
CA GLN A 56 6.44 15.15 20.16
C GLN A 56 7.84 14.62 19.82
N TYR A 57 8.09 14.33 18.54
CA TYR A 57 9.33 13.76 18.01
C TYR A 57 10.19 14.79 17.27
N GLY A 58 9.92 16.10 17.43
CA GLY A 58 10.64 17.18 16.75
C GLY A 58 10.34 17.30 15.25
N ASN A 59 10.60 16.26 14.47
CA ASN A 59 10.37 16.22 13.02
C ASN A 59 9.65 14.92 12.56
N LEU A 60 9.15 14.94 11.32
CA LEU A 60 8.37 13.83 10.76
C LEU A 60 9.17 12.54 10.59
N LYS A 61 10.48 12.63 10.28
CA LYS A 61 11.31 11.44 10.05
C LYS A 61 11.54 10.69 11.36
N GLU A 62 11.84 11.42 12.44
CA GLU A 62 11.96 10.85 13.79
C GLU A 62 10.61 10.29 14.28
N CYS A 63 9.50 11.00 14.06
CA CYS A 63 8.16 10.50 14.35
C CYS A 63 7.86 9.16 13.66
N VAL A 64 8.10 9.07 12.35
CA VAL A 64 7.89 7.84 11.56
C VAL A 64 8.80 6.70 12.02
N LEU A 65 10.10 6.97 12.28
CA LEU A 65 11.06 5.94 12.66
C LEU A 65 10.87 5.44 14.10
N ALA A 66 10.32 6.27 14.99
CA ALA A 66 10.04 5.89 16.38
C ALA A 66 8.67 5.21 16.55
N GLY A 67 7.70 5.48 15.68
CA GLY A 67 6.37 4.85 15.69
C GLY A 67 6.41 3.42 15.19
N ALA A 68 6.41 2.44 16.10
CA ALA A 68 6.41 1.02 15.73
C ALA A 68 5.16 0.63 14.93
N GLY A 69 4.00 1.21 15.24
CA GLY A 69 2.77 1.03 14.45
C GLY A 69 2.93 1.61 13.05
N ILE A 70 3.52 2.80 12.93
CA ILE A 70 3.81 3.42 11.62
C ILE A 70 4.72 2.52 10.78
N MET A 71 5.80 1.98 11.37
CA MET A 71 6.74 1.11 10.66
C MET A 71 6.22 -0.30 10.38
N SER A 72 5.10 -0.71 11.00
CA SER A 72 4.37 -1.92 10.60
C SER A 72 3.59 -1.71 9.28
N VAL A 73 2.95 -0.56 9.11
CA VAL A 73 2.14 -0.21 7.91
C VAL A 73 2.98 0.32 6.75
N PHE A 74 4.12 0.97 7.05
CA PHE A 74 4.96 1.64 6.06
C PHE A 74 6.40 1.10 6.05
N LYS A 75 7.13 1.43 4.98
CA LYS A 75 8.59 1.32 4.89
C LYS A 75 9.15 2.66 4.44
N LEU A 76 10.23 3.11 5.08
CA LEU A 76 11.05 4.21 4.59
C LEU A 76 12.25 3.63 3.81
N ASP A 77 12.45 4.09 2.58
CA ASP A 77 13.53 3.65 1.69
C ASP A 77 14.22 4.89 1.11
N GLY A 78 15.32 5.32 1.73
CA GLY A 78 15.92 6.62 1.50
C GLY A 78 14.95 7.76 1.85
N THR A 79 14.44 8.46 0.83
CA THR A 79 13.41 9.50 0.95
C THR A 79 12.00 9.02 0.56
N SER A 80 11.87 7.79 0.05
CA SER A 80 10.60 7.19 -0.36
C SER A 80 9.88 6.61 0.85
N PHE A 81 8.72 7.16 1.17
CA PHE A 81 7.82 6.64 2.20
C PHE A 81 6.69 5.88 1.52
N ARG A 82 6.72 4.56 1.61
CA ARG A 82 5.86 3.63 0.86
C ARG A 82 5.04 2.75 1.79
N MET A 83 3.85 2.38 1.36
CA MET A 83 3.06 1.33 2.03
C MET A 83 3.77 -0.02 1.94
N ARG A 84 3.46 -0.93 2.88
CA ARG A 84 3.86 -2.34 2.78
C ARG A 84 3.09 -3.07 1.67
N LYS A 85 3.47 -4.33 1.43
CA LYS A 85 2.74 -5.22 0.51
C LYS A 85 1.36 -5.55 1.09
N ARG A 86 0.41 -5.87 0.20
CA ARG A 86 -1.00 -6.12 0.54
C ARG A 86 -1.21 -7.04 1.77
N PRO A 87 -0.62 -8.26 1.87
CA PRO A 87 -0.83 -9.12 3.04
C PRO A 87 -0.49 -8.48 4.39
N VAL A 88 0.62 -7.73 4.45
CA VAL A 88 1.03 -7.00 5.67
C VAL A 88 0.06 -5.85 5.99
N MET A 89 -0.54 -5.26 4.96
CA MET A 89 -1.55 -4.21 5.12
C MET A 89 -2.87 -4.82 5.64
N ASP A 90 -3.27 -6.00 5.16
CA ASP A 90 -4.41 -6.76 5.68
C ASP A 90 -4.18 -7.15 7.16
N GLU A 91 -3.02 -7.75 7.50
CA GLU A 91 -2.61 -8.07 8.88
C GLU A 91 -2.68 -6.84 9.82
N CYS A 92 -2.27 -5.65 9.34
CA CYS A 92 -2.32 -4.41 10.11
C CYS A 92 -3.76 -3.86 10.28
N HIS A 93 -4.68 -4.16 9.35
CA HIS A 93 -6.10 -3.83 9.52
C HIS A 93 -6.77 -4.79 10.51
N GLU A 94 -6.53 -6.10 10.38
CA GLU A 94 -7.04 -7.13 11.30
C GLU A 94 -6.54 -6.93 12.75
N ALA A 95 -5.28 -6.53 12.92
CA ALA A 95 -4.72 -6.14 14.22
C ALA A 95 -5.24 -4.80 14.76
N GLY A 96 -6.11 -4.11 14.00
CA GLY A 96 -6.70 -2.83 14.38
C GLY A 96 -5.70 -1.67 14.40
N ILE A 97 -4.53 -1.76 13.74
CA ILE A 97 -3.59 -0.66 13.59
C ILE A 97 -4.10 0.35 12.57
N ILE A 98 -4.57 -0.11 11.41
CA ILE A 98 -5.17 0.74 10.39
C ILE A 98 -6.64 1.00 10.78
N PRO A 99 -7.10 2.27 10.87
CA PRO A 99 -8.52 2.59 11.02
C PRO A 99 -9.34 2.16 9.80
N ASP A 100 -10.59 1.72 9.99
CA ASP A 100 -11.47 1.24 8.91
C ASP A 100 -11.68 2.29 7.80
N ASP A 101 -11.85 3.55 8.18
CA ASP A 101 -12.02 4.67 7.27
C ASP A 101 -10.75 5.01 6.47
N ALA A 102 -9.58 4.61 6.95
CA ALA A 102 -8.32 4.66 6.20
C ALA A 102 -8.09 3.40 5.37
N TRP A 103 -8.61 2.25 5.83
CA TRP A 103 -8.58 0.99 5.11
C TRP A 103 -9.41 1.03 3.83
N GLU A 104 -10.63 1.58 3.87
CA GLU A 104 -11.46 1.79 2.67
C GLU A 104 -10.76 2.64 1.60
N GLU A 105 -10.06 3.70 2.02
CA GLU A 105 -9.27 4.54 1.10
C GLU A 105 -8.02 3.83 0.58
N TYR A 106 -7.44 2.91 1.35
CA TYR A 106 -6.38 2.02 0.87
C TYR A 106 -6.88 1.06 -0.20
N LEU A 107 -8.02 0.39 0.00
CA LEU A 107 -8.59 -0.54 -0.99
C LEU A 107 -8.86 0.17 -2.33
N LYS A 108 -9.54 1.33 -2.30
CA LYS A 108 -9.79 2.15 -3.51
C LYS A 108 -8.50 2.53 -4.24
N ALA A 109 -7.47 2.95 -3.50
CA ALA A 109 -6.18 3.30 -4.09
C ALA A 109 -5.41 2.07 -4.60
N TYR A 110 -5.55 0.92 -3.94
CA TYR A 110 -4.92 -0.34 -4.34
C TYR A 110 -5.45 -0.84 -5.68
N ASP A 111 -6.76 -0.75 -5.92
CA ASP A 111 -7.36 -1.11 -7.22
C ASP A 111 -6.84 -0.22 -8.36
N ILE A 112 -6.69 1.09 -8.10
CA ILE A 112 -6.10 2.05 -9.04
C ILE A 112 -4.62 1.74 -9.29
N PHE A 113 -3.86 1.44 -8.23
CA PHE A 113 -2.46 1.02 -8.31
C PHE A 113 -2.29 -0.23 -9.16
N MET A 114 -3.07 -1.28 -8.89
CA MET A 114 -3.01 -2.55 -9.63
C MET A 114 -3.40 -2.36 -11.10
N THR A 115 -4.47 -1.62 -11.38
CA THR A 115 -4.89 -1.26 -12.75
C THR A 115 -3.76 -0.53 -13.51
N ASN A 116 -3.09 0.41 -12.85
CA ASN A 116 -1.96 1.15 -13.42
C ASN A 116 -0.72 0.25 -13.64
N TYR A 117 -0.40 -0.60 -12.66
CA TYR A 117 0.72 -1.54 -12.72
C TYR A 117 0.56 -2.55 -13.85
N LEU A 118 -0.60 -3.19 -13.96
CA LEU A 118 -0.94 -4.10 -15.06
C LEU A 118 -0.90 -3.39 -16.42
N SER A 119 -1.37 -2.14 -16.49
CA SER A 119 -1.28 -1.32 -17.70
C SER A 119 0.17 -1.03 -18.11
N ILE A 120 1.09 -0.86 -17.15
CA ILE A 120 2.52 -0.68 -17.42
C ILE A 120 3.15 -2.00 -17.91
N LEU A 121 2.85 -3.13 -17.25
CA LEU A 121 3.37 -4.44 -17.67
C LEU A 121 2.95 -4.80 -19.10
N LYS A 122 1.68 -4.55 -19.44
CA LYS A 122 1.15 -4.75 -20.81
C LYS A 122 1.82 -3.86 -21.86
N ARG A 123 2.17 -2.62 -21.52
CA ARG A 123 2.84 -1.66 -22.44
C ARG A 123 4.33 -1.92 -22.60
N THR A 124 4.97 -2.52 -21.60
CA THR A 124 6.42 -2.77 -21.58
C THR A 124 6.77 -4.20 -21.96
N GLU A 125 5.77 -5.00 -22.37
CA GLU A 125 5.87 -6.43 -22.70
C GLU A 125 6.48 -7.30 -21.58
N ASN A 126 6.65 -6.73 -20.38
CA ASN A 126 7.12 -7.40 -19.17
C ASN A 126 6.06 -8.34 -18.56
N ASN A 127 4.88 -8.43 -19.18
CA ASN A 127 3.96 -9.53 -18.98
C ASN A 127 4.25 -10.72 -19.90
N GLN A 128 5.38 -10.81 -20.60
CA GLN A 128 5.79 -12.01 -21.36
C GLN A 128 6.91 -12.80 -20.67
N CYS A 129 6.81 -14.12 -20.70
CA CYS A 129 7.86 -15.02 -20.24
C CYS A 129 8.97 -15.12 -21.29
N ALA A 130 10.14 -14.56 -21.00
CA ALA A 130 11.30 -14.55 -21.92
C ALA A 130 11.80 -15.94 -22.38
N LYS A 131 11.35 -17.04 -21.77
CA LYS A 131 11.72 -18.42 -22.15
C LYS A 131 10.74 -19.08 -23.14
N CYS A 132 9.46 -18.72 -23.11
CA CYS A 132 8.41 -19.41 -23.88
C CYS A 132 7.42 -18.47 -24.56
N ASP A 133 7.68 -17.17 -24.52
CA ASP A 133 6.92 -16.05 -25.11
C ASP A 133 5.44 -15.93 -24.66
N LYS A 134 5.00 -16.81 -23.76
CA LYS A 134 3.65 -16.79 -23.19
C LYS A 134 3.42 -15.51 -22.39
N ARG A 135 2.27 -14.89 -22.62
CA ARG A 135 1.80 -13.75 -21.84
C ARG A 135 1.24 -14.23 -20.51
N TYR A 136 1.80 -13.72 -19.40
CA TYR A 136 1.17 -13.73 -18.10
C TYR A 136 -0.09 -12.86 -18.18
N HIS A 137 -1.23 -13.53 -18.16
CA HIS A 137 -2.52 -12.94 -17.83
C HIS A 137 -2.81 -13.29 -16.37
N VAL A 138 -3.56 -12.43 -15.68
CA VAL A 138 -4.07 -12.78 -14.36
C VAL A 138 -5.10 -13.89 -14.58
N THR A 139 -4.76 -15.11 -14.16
CA THR A 139 -5.74 -16.05 -13.69
C THR A 139 -5.44 -16.37 -12.24
N VAL A 140 -6.51 -16.27 -11.47
CA VAL A 140 -6.75 -17.11 -10.31
C VAL A 140 -6.81 -18.53 -10.92
N THR A 141 -5.64 -19.19 -11.09
CA THR A 141 -5.20 -20.54 -11.59
C THR A 141 -6.10 -21.36 -12.59
N ASP A 142 -5.69 -22.33 -13.40
CA ASP A 142 -4.80 -23.51 -13.28
C ASP A 142 -3.70 -23.59 -14.35
N CYS A 143 -2.55 -24.16 -14.00
CA CYS A 143 -1.44 -24.38 -14.92
C CYS A 143 -1.37 -25.87 -15.32
N PRO A 144 -1.43 -26.23 -16.61
CA PRO A 144 -1.26 -27.62 -17.02
C PRO A 144 0.13 -28.14 -16.63
N LYS A 145 0.13 -29.19 -15.81
CA LYS A 145 1.30 -29.91 -15.26
C LYS A 145 2.50 -29.95 -16.22
N GLY A 146 3.65 -29.46 -15.78
CA GLY A 146 4.91 -29.48 -16.53
C GLY A 146 6.10 -29.11 -15.66
N ASP A 147 6.37 -27.81 -15.52
CA ASP A 147 7.52 -27.27 -14.79
C ASP A 147 7.07 -26.23 -13.76
N SER A 148 7.72 -26.21 -12.58
CA SER A 148 7.36 -25.29 -11.50
C SER A 148 7.80 -23.86 -11.79
N HIS A 149 6.84 -22.97 -11.97
CA HIS A 149 7.03 -21.53 -11.88
C HIS A 149 6.21 -21.01 -10.71
N GLU A 150 6.87 -20.63 -9.61
CA GLU A 150 6.21 -19.98 -8.48
C GLU A 150 5.80 -18.54 -8.88
N PRO A 151 4.51 -18.19 -8.84
CA PRO A 151 4.10 -16.80 -8.98
C PRO A 151 4.56 -16.00 -7.74
N MET A 152 5.06 -14.78 -7.95
CA MET A 152 5.59 -13.92 -6.86
C MET A 152 4.50 -13.38 -5.91
N TYR A 153 3.23 -13.72 -6.17
CA TYR A 153 2.03 -13.23 -5.49
C TYR A 153 0.97 -14.34 -5.49
N ASP A 154 0.19 -14.45 -4.41
CA ASP A 154 -0.88 -15.45 -4.28
C ASP A 154 -2.07 -15.14 -5.19
N PHE A 155 -2.57 -16.18 -5.87
CA PHE A 155 -3.80 -16.17 -6.66
C PHE A 155 -4.45 -17.56 -6.53
N ASP A 156 -5.73 -17.64 -6.13
CA ASP A 156 -6.51 -18.89 -5.98
C ASP A 156 -6.93 -19.50 -7.35
N LYS A 157 -8.05 -20.23 -7.50
CA LYS A 157 -8.54 -20.81 -8.79
C LYS A 157 -9.99 -20.49 -9.14
N ASP A 158 -10.24 -19.71 -10.21
CA ASP A 158 -11.57 -19.53 -10.82
C ASP A 158 -11.50 -18.93 -12.24
N GLU A 159 -12.50 -19.21 -13.07
CA GLU A 159 -12.41 -19.10 -14.54
C GLU A 159 -12.90 -17.75 -15.13
N ASP A 160 -12.06 -17.18 -16.01
CA ASP A 160 -12.22 -15.97 -16.84
C ASP A 160 -12.51 -14.65 -16.05
N VAL A 161 -12.93 -13.47 -16.54
CA VAL A 161 -13.43 -12.98 -17.85
C VAL A 161 -12.73 -11.66 -18.23
N LEU A 162 -12.53 -11.40 -19.53
CA LEU A 162 -12.30 -10.05 -20.08
C LEU A 162 -13.46 -9.68 -21.01
N ASN A 163 -14.20 -8.59 -20.83
CA ASN A 163 -13.93 -7.39 -20.04
C ASN A 163 -14.14 -7.54 -18.51
N CYS A 164 -15.25 -8.03 -17.93
CA CYS A 164 -16.68 -8.04 -18.31
C CYS A 164 -17.49 -8.30 -17.02
N ARG A 165 -18.75 -7.87 -16.94
CA ARG A 165 -19.77 -8.79 -16.39
C ARG A 165 -20.18 -9.62 -17.58
N ILE A 166 -19.82 -10.91 -17.60
CA ILE A 166 -20.26 -11.95 -18.55
C ILE A 166 -20.71 -11.41 -19.92
N GLU A 167 -19.76 -11.23 -20.83
CA GLU A 167 -19.94 -11.29 -22.29
C GLU A 167 -18.64 -11.83 -22.90
#